data_AF-A0A7C1XXT2-F1
#
_entry.id   AF-A0A7C1XXT2-F1
#
_cell.length_a   1.000
_cell.length_b   1.000
_cell.length_c   1.000
_cell.angle_alpha   90.00
_cell.angle_beta   90.00
_cell.angle_gamma   90.00
#
_symmetry.space_group_name_H-M   'P 1'
#
loop_
_entity.id
_entity.type
_entity.pdbx_description
1 polymer ?
#
loop_
_entity_poly.entity_id
_entity_poly.type
_entity_poly.pdbx_seq_one_letter_code
_entity_poly.pdbx_strand_id
1 'polypeptide(L)'
;DVYTSLSTGLIDTVYCTPLAAIALQWYTKVDYVTNVPMANAIGGLLVSRRFFDRLPADLQALLRETGQATSDRLIQATREDNTKSIEVLKQEGLTFLFDPEDVSEQELLELRDTAASKLQGQNYIPPALYQETLKLLNEYRARHSQDQGTP
;
A
#
# COMPACT_ATOMS: atom_id res chain seq x y z
N ASP A 1 10.18 -6.11 -17.01
CA ASP A 1 10.54 -4.93 -16.22
C ASP A 1 9.55 -3.83 -16.54
N VAL A 2 9.06 -3.09 -15.54
CA VAL A 2 7.95 -2.12 -15.71
C VAL A 2 8.39 -0.90 -16.53
N TYR A 3 9.59 -0.36 -16.30
CA TYR A 3 10.07 0.81 -17.04
C TYR A 3 10.18 0.50 -18.53
N THR A 4 10.77 -0.65 -18.86
CA THR A 4 10.85 -1.10 -20.26
C THR A 4 9.46 -1.32 -20.85
N SER A 5 8.54 -1.98 -20.13
CA SER A 5 7.18 -2.21 -20.63
C SER A 5 6.41 -0.91 -20.89
N LEU A 6 6.55 0.10 -20.02
CA LEU A 6 6.00 1.45 -20.26
C LEU A 6 6.66 2.10 -21.48
N SER A 7 7.99 2.02 -21.59
CA SER A 7 8.76 2.63 -22.67
C SER A 7 8.43 2.05 -24.04
N THR A 8 8.10 0.76 -24.12
CA THR A 8 7.70 0.10 -25.37
C THR A 8 6.20 0.18 -25.64
N GLY A 9 5.41 0.71 -24.71
CA GLY A 9 3.95 0.70 -24.79
C GLY A 9 3.32 -0.70 -24.62
N LEU A 10 4.01 -1.65 -23.99
CA LEU A 10 3.44 -2.96 -23.65
C LEU A 10 2.39 -2.83 -22.54
N ILE A 11 2.61 -1.87 -21.64
CA ILE A 11 1.63 -1.38 -20.68
C ILE A 11 1.58 0.14 -20.81
N ASP A 12 0.43 0.73 -20.52
CA ASP A 12 0.21 2.18 -20.51
C ASP A 12 0.00 2.72 -19.08
N THR A 13 -0.20 1.83 -18.12
CA THR A 13 -0.61 2.16 -16.76
C THR A 13 0.17 1.32 -15.75
N VAL A 14 0.51 1.94 -14.61
CA VAL A 14 1.15 1.27 -13.48
C VAL A 14 0.53 1.72 -12.16
N TYR A 15 0.44 0.80 -11.20
CA TYR A 15 0.08 1.09 -9.83
C TYR A 15 1.33 1.03 -8.93
N CYS A 16 1.64 2.14 -8.25
CA CYS A 16 2.76 2.22 -7.30
C CYS A 16 2.60 3.42 -6.35
N THR A 17 3.49 3.56 -5.37
CA THR A 17 3.56 4.77 -4.54
C THR A 17 4.24 5.92 -5.30
N PRO A 18 3.92 7.19 -4.99
CA PRO A 18 4.60 8.35 -5.59
C PRO A 18 6.12 8.29 -5.45
N LEU A 19 6.63 7.88 -4.29
CA LEU A 19 8.06 7.72 -4.06
C LEU A 19 8.68 6.66 -4.99
N ALA A 20 8.01 5.52 -5.17
CA ALA A 20 8.48 4.47 -6.06
C ALA A 20 8.47 4.91 -7.54
N ALA A 21 7.44 5.66 -7.95
CA ALA A 21 7.35 6.21 -9.31
C ALA A 21 8.58 7.07 -9.65
N ILE A 22 9.02 7.90 -8.71
CA ILE A 22 10.23 8.73 -8.84
C ILE A 22 11.49 7.85 -8.82
N ALA A 23 11.66 7.04 -7.78
CA ALA A 23 12.88 6.26 -7.57
C ALA A 23 13.17 5.31 -8.76
N LEU A 24 12.12 4.76 -9.37
CA LEU A 24 12.21 3.84 -10.51
C LEU A 24 12.07 4.55 -11.86
N GLN A 25 11.95 5.87 -11.86
CA GLN A 25 11.80 6.72 -13.05
C GLN A 25 10.58 6.38 -13.93
N TRP A 26 9.59 5.68 -13.38
CA TRP A 26 8.37 5.29 -14.11
C TRP A 26 7.53 6.51 -14.49
N TYR A 27 7.58 7.58 -13.68
CA TYR A 27 6.88 8.84 -13.98
C TYR A 27 7.28 9.45 -15.34
N THR A 28 8.49 9.15 -15.85
CA THR A 28 8.98 9.67 -17.14
C THR A 28 8.29 9.06 -18.37
N LYS A 29 7.38 8.12 -18.17
CA LYS A 29 6.67 7.36 -19.22
C LYS A 29 5.15 7.44 -19.11
N VAL A 30 4.63 8.28 -18.23
CA VAL A 30 3.19 8.48 -18.03
C VAL A 30 2.91 9.98 -17.87
N ASP A 31 1.73 10.41 -18.28
CA ASP A 31 1.34 11.83 -18.24
C ASP A 31 0.35 12.14 -17.09
N TYR A 32 -0.30 11.12 -16.55
CA TYR A 32 -1.43 11.25 -15.62
C TYR A 32 -1.22 10.45 -14.34
N VAL A 33 -1.75 10.97 -13.22
CA VAL A 33 -1.81 10.30 -11.93
C VAL A 33 -3.23 10.37 -11.40
N THR A 34 -3.80 9.25 -10.94
CA THR A 34 -5.07 9.24 -10.21
C THR A 34 -4.82 9.57 -8.75
N ASN A 35 -5.53 10.55 -8.17
CA ASN A 35 -5.40 10.92 -6.74
C ASN A 35 -6.30 10.09 -5.80
N VAL A 36 -6.95 9.05 -6.33
CA VAL A 36 -7.79 8.12 -5.58
C VAL A 36 -6.92 7.09 -4.84
N PRO A 37 -7.02 6.98 -3.50
CA PRO A 37 -6.26 6.02 -2.71
C PRO A 37 -6.79 4.59 -2.90
N MET A 38 -6.11 3.79 -3.73
CA MET A 38 -6.59 2.45 -4.07
C MET A 38 -6.16 1.35 -3.09
N ALA A 39 -4.98 1.46 -2.47
CA ALA A 39 -4.49 0.45 -1.54
C ALA A 39 -3.42 0.97 -0.58
N ASN A 40 -3.18 0.22 0.49
CA ASN A 40 -2.07 0.44 1.41
C ASN A 40 -0.91 -0.48 1.04
N ALA A 41 0.28 0.07 0.88
CA ALA A 41 1.49 -0.72 0.74
C ALA A 41 1.84 -1.40 2.07
N ILE A 42 2.01 -2.72 2.06
CA ILE A 42 2.37 -3.50 3.25
C ILE A 42 3.70 -4.21 2.97
N GLY A 43 4.63 -4.08 3.92
CA GLY A 43 5.91 -4.78 3.93
C GLY A 43 6.18 -5.39 5.30
N GLY A 44 7.12 -6.32 5.38
CA GLY A 44 7.49 -6.96 6.63
C GLY A 44 8.94 -7.42 6.65
N LEU A 45 9.53 -7.41 7.84
CA LEU A 45 10.84 -8.01 8.09
C LEU A 45 10.65 -9.50 8.41
N LEU A 46 11.13 -10.36 7.52
CA LEU A 46 11.12 -11.80 7.76
C LEU A 46 12.47 -12.25 8.33
N VAL A 47 12.43 -12.85 9.52
CA VAL A 47 13.60 -13.43 10.18
C VAL A 47 13.45 -14.94 10.20
N SER A 48 14.49 -15.67 9.81
CA SER A 48 14.44 -17.13 9.87
C SER A 48 14.27 -17.61 11.31
N ARG A 49 13.32 -18.51 11.53
CA ARG A 49 13.05 -19.06 12.86
C ARG A 49 14.28 -19.74 13.47
N ARG A 50 15.03 -20.51 12.67
CA ARG A 50 16.28 -21.16 13.09
C ARG A 50 17.32 -20.16 13.61
N PHE A 51 17.44 -18.99 12.99
CA PHE A 51 18.34 -17.94 13.47
C PHE A 51 17.81 -17.34 14.77
N PHE A 52 16.53 -16.95 14.76
CA PHE A 52 15.89 -16.30 15.91
C PHE A 52 15.96 -17.16 17.17
N ASP A 53 15.64 -18.46 17.06
CA ASP A 53 15.63 -19.41 18.18
C ASP A 53 17.04 -19.69 18.74
N ARG A 54 18.10 -19.37 17.99
CA ARG A 54 19.50 -19.49 18.45
C ARG A 54 19.98 -18.26 19.21
N LEU A 55 19.25 -17.15 19.15
CA LEU A 55 19.60 -15.95 19.90
C LEU A 55 19.27 -16.18 21.39
N PRO A 56 20.15 -15.74 22.30
CA PRO A 56 19.80 -15.53 23.70
C PRO A 56 18.51 -14.70 23.87
N ALA A 57 17.78 -14.90 24.97
CA ALA A 57 16.46 -14.32 25.17
C ALA A 57 16.46 -12.78 25.19
N ASP A 58 17.51 -12.17 25.72
CA ASP A 58 17.75 -10.72 25.70
C ASP A 58 17.94 -10.20 24.27
N LEU A 59 18.67 -10.92 23.41
CA LEU A 59 18.84 -10.54 22.01
C LEU A 59 17.57 -10.78 21.17
N GLN A 60 16.76 -11.79 21.51
CA GLN A 60 15.45 -11.97 20.90
C GLN A 60 14.52 -10.79 21.22
N ALA A 61 14.49 -10.36 22.49
CA ALA A 61 13.72 -9.19 22.92
C ALA A 61 14.23 -7.92 22.22
N LEU A 62 15.55 -7.70 22.24
CA LEU A 62 16.17 -6.54 21.60
C LEU A 62 15.83 -6.46 20.11
N LEU A 63 15.88 -7.57 19.37
CA LEU A 63 15.55 -7.59 17.95
C LEU A 63 14.07 -7.24 17.71
N ARG A 64 13.16 -7.70 18.56
CA ARG A 64 11.73 -7.38 18.45
C ARG A 64 11.47 -5.90 18.73
N GLU A 65 12.02 -5.38 19.83
CA GLU A 65 11.84 -3.99 20.25
C GLU A 65 12.43 -3.02 19.24
N THR A 66 13.67 -3.25 18.80
CA THR A 66 14.33 -2.40 17.80
C THR A 66 13.67 -2.53 16.43
N GLY A 67 13.23 -3.73 16.04
CA GLY A 67 12.47 -3.96 14.81
C GLY A 67 11.16 -3.17 14.80
N GLN A 68 10.40 -3.19 15.89
CA GLN A 68 9.16 -2.42 16.02
C GLN A 68 9.44 -0.91 15.92
N ALA A 69 10.32 -0.39 16.76
CA ALA A 69 10.64 1.04 16.79
C ALA A 69 11.20 1.55 15.45
N THR A 70 11.98 0.73 14.74
CA THR A 70 12.51 1.08 13.41
C THR A 70 11.41 1.06 12.36
N SER A 71 10.50 0.08 12.42
CA SER A 71 9.36 0.00 11.50
C SER A 71 8.43 1.20 11.65
N ASP A 72 8.12 1.63 12.88
CA ASP A 72 7.27 2.79 13.12
C ASP A 72 7.89 4.07 12.53
N ARG A 73 9.20 4.27 12.70
CA ARG A 73 9.94 5.38 12.09
C ARG A 73 9.94 5.31 10.56
N LEU A 74 10.11 4.11 10.01
CA LEU A 74 10.11 3.90 8.56
C LEU A 74 8.74 4.23 7.95
N ILE A 75 7.64 3.81 8.60
CA ILE A 75 6.28 4.14 8.18
C ILE A 75 6.09 5.66 8.16
N GLN A 76 6.54 6.37 9.20
CA GLN A 76 6.44 7.83 9.24
C GLN A 76 7.28 8.48 8.11
N ALA A 77 8.55 8.10 7.98
CA ALA A 77 9.44 8.67 6.96
C ALA A 77 8.90 8.44 5.54
N THR A 78 8.41 7.24 5.24
CA THR A 78 7.86 6.91 3.92
C THR A 78 6.56 7.65 3.61
N ARG A 79 5.71 7.94 4.61
CA ARG A 79 4.53 8.81 4.44
C ARG A 79 4.94 10.23 4.09
N GLU A 80 5.88 10.79 4.85
CA GLU A 80 6.41 12.13 4.59
C GLU A 80 7.05 12.23 3.19
N ASP A 81 7.81 11.22 2.79
CA ASP A 81 8.44 11.17 1.47
C ASP A 81 7.43 10.96 0.34
N ASN A 82 6.36 10.19 0.55
CA ASN A 82 5.26 10.09 -0.41
C ASN A 82 4.57 11.45 -0.61
N THR A 83 4.28 12.20 0.47
CA THR A 83 3.70 13.54 0.36
C THR A 83 4.60 14.48 -0.44
N LYS A 84 5.91 14.50 -0.16
CA LYS A 84 6.87 15.30 -0.94
C LYS A 84 6.94 14.86 -2.39
N SER A 85 6.88 13.55 -2.64
CA SER A 85 6.95 12.97 -3.98
C SER A 85 5.77 13.38 -4.85
N ILE A 86 4.57 13.53 -4.28
CA ILE A 86 3.41 14.07 -5.01
C ILE A 86 3.72 15.46 -5.58
N GLU A 87 4.33 16.33 -4.78
CA GLU A 87 4.69 17.68 -5.23
C GLU A 87 5.77 17.67 -6.30
N VAL A 88 6.75 16.76 -6.19
CA VAL A 88 7.76 16.57 -7.26
C VAL A 88 7.10 16.10 -8.56
N LEU A 89 6.19 15.12 -8.51
CA LEU A 89 5.50 14.64 -9.71
C LEU A 89 4.69 15.74 -10.40
N LYS A 90 4.06 16.63 -9.64
CA LYS A 90 3.38 17.82 -10.20
C LYS A 90 4.38 18.78 -10.86
N GLN A 91 5.54 19.01 -10.24
CA GLN A 91 6.60 19.87 -10.80
C GLN A 91 7.20 19.30 -12.09
N GLU A 92 7.28 17.98 -12.20
CA GLU A 92 7.71 17.26 -13.40
C GLU A 92 6.62 17.23 -14.51
N GLY A 93 5.46 17.85 -14.27
CA GLY A 93 4.44 18.09 -15.29
C GLY A 93 3.36 17.02 -15.39
N LEU A 94 3.29 16.06 -14.44
CA LEU A 94 2.22 15.08 -14.42
C LEU A 94 0.89 15.73 -14.03
N THR A 95 -0.18 15.36 -14.73
CA THR A 95 -1.53 15.86 -14.45
C THR A 95 -2.23 14.92 -13.47
N PHE A 96 -2.60 15.45 -12.30
CA PHE A 96 -3.38 14.72 -11.32
C PHE A 96 -4.86 14.80 -11.66
N LEU A 97 -5.52 13.65 -11.75
CA LEU A 97 -6.93 13.49 -12.10
C LEU A 97 -7.63 12.70 -10.99
N PHE A 98 -8.94 12.90 -10.86
CA PHE A 98 -9.84 12.20 -9.94
C PHE A 98 -9.41 12.28 -8.48
N ASP A 99 -10.17 13.01 -7.70
CA ASP A 99 -10.07 13.01 -6.26
C ASP A 99 -10.96 11.91 -5.63
N PRO A 100 -10.75 11.54 -4.35
CA PRO A 100 -11.59 10.55 -3.68
C PRO A 100 -13.09 10.84 -3.74
N GLU A 101 -13.47 12.12 -3.81
CA GLU A 101 -14.85 12.58 -3.93
C GLU A 101 -15.44 12.36 -5.32
N ASP A 102 -14.61 12.16 -6.35
CA ASP A 102 -15.03 11.91 -7.73
C ASP A 102 -15.43 10.45 -7.96
N VAL A 103 -15.18 9.55 -6.99
CA VAL A 103 -15.46 8.12 -7.09
C VAL A 103 -16.57 7.69 -6.12
N SER A 104 -17.48 6.84 -6.60
CA SER A 104 -18.52 6.26 -5.76
C SER A 104 -17.92 5.22 -4.80
N GLU A 105 -17.91 5.52 -3.51
CA GLU A 105 -17.48 4.56 -2.48
C GLU A 105 -18.29 3.26 -2.58
N GLN A 106 -19.60 3.37 -2.81
CA GLN A 106 -20.47 2.20 -2.95
C GLN A 106 -20.07 1.31 -4.12
N GLU A 107 -19.79 1.89 -5.29
CA GLU A 107 -19.35 1.12 -6.47
C GLU A 107 -17.99 0.47 -6.24
N LEU A 108 -17.06 1.16 -5.56
CA LEU A 108 -15.77 0.59 -5.20
C LEU A 108 -15.90 -0.60 -4.22
N LEU A 109 -16.79 -0.50 -3.24
CA LEU A 109 -17.06 -1.58 -2.29
C LEU A 109 -17.72 -2.79 -2.97
N GLU A 110 -18.65 -2.57 -3.90
CA GLU A 110 -19.26 -3.63 -4.70
C GLU A 110 -18.25 -4.33 -5.62
N LEU A 111 -17.37 -3.54 -6.26
CA LEU A 111 -16.28 -4.08 -7.08
C LEU A 111 -15.30 -4.90 -6.24
N ARG A 112 -14.93 -4.41 -5.04
CA ARG A 112 -14.11 -5.16 -4.07
C ARG A 112 -14.75 -6.50 -3.73
N ASP A 113 -16.05 -6.52 -3.40
CA ASP A 113 -16.73 -7.74 -2.98
C ASP A 113 -16.88 -8.74 -4.13
N THR A 114 -17.11 -8.25 -5.35
CA THR A 114 -17.11 -9.07 -6.56
C THR A 114 -15.74 -9.69 -6.81
N ALA A 115 -14.66 -8.90 -6.72
CA ALA A 115 -13.30 -9.39 -6.88
C ALA A 115 -12.93 -10.41 -5.79
N ALA A 116 -13.26 -10.13 -4.54
CA ALA A 116 -13.01 -11.03 -3.42
C ALA A 116 -13.75 -12.37 -3.60
N SER A 117 -15.02 -12.35 -4.00
CA SER A 117 -15.81 -13.56 -4.28
C SER A 117 -15.19 -14.41 -5.39
N LYS A 118 -14.73 -13.78 -6.48
CA LYS A 118 -14.03 -14.47 -7.57
C LYS A 118 -12.74 -15.13 -7.09
N LEU A 119 -11.92 -14.42 -6.31
CA LEU A 119 -10.66 -14.95 -5.77
C LEU A 119 -10.87 -16.06 -4.75
N GLN A 120 -11.94 -16.01 -3.97
CA GLN A 120 -12.37 -17.11 -3.09
C GLN A 120 -12.78 -18.35 -3.89
N GLY A 121 -13.57 -18.18 -4.96
CA GLY A 121 -13.94 -19.27 -5.86
C GLY A 121 -12.76 -19.94 -6.56
N GLN A 122 -11.64 -19.20 -6.72
CA GLN A 122 -10.38 -19.72 -7.24
C GLN A 122 -9.43 -20.27 -6.16
N ASN A 123 -9.87 -20.32 -4.90
CA ASN A 123 -9.07 -20.74 -3.75
C ASN A 123 -7.78 -19.92 -3.57
N TYR A 124 -7.75 -18.68 -4.08
CA TYR A 124 -6.62 -17.76 -3.93
C TYR A 124 -6.68 -17.02 -2.59
N ILE A 125 -7.89 -16.65 -2.15
CA ILE A 125 -8.14 -16.06 -0.83
C ILE A 125 -9.03 -17.00 -0.03
N PRO A 126 -8.59 -17.51 1.13
CA PRO A 126 -9.45 -18.29 2.01
C PRO A 126 -10.64 -17.45 2.51
N PRO A 127 -11.89 -17.92 2.40
CA PRO A 127 -13.07 -17.17 2.84
C PRO A 127 -12.99 -16.71 4.30
N ALA A 128 -12.50 -17.59 5.19
CA ALA A 128 -12.33 -17.28 6.61
C ALA A 128 -11.36 -16.11 6.86
N LEU A 129 -10.27 -16.02 6.08
CA LEU A 129 -9.30 -14.94 6.21
C LEU A 129 -9.90 -13.59 5.78
N TYR A 130 -10.65 -13.58 4.68
CA TYR A 130 -11.33 -12.37 4.20
C TYR A 130 -12.37 -11.87 5.21
N GLN A 131 -13.20 -12.78 5.73
CA GLN A 131 -14.22 -12.46 6.74
C GLN A 131 -13.61 -11.89 8.02
N GLU A 132 -12.54 -12.51 8.53
CA GLU A 132 -11.85 -12.02 9.73
C GLU A 132 -11.22 -10.64 9.48
N THR A 133 -10.64 -10.42 8.30
CA THR A 133 -10.08 -9.11 7.92
C THR A 133 -11.14 -8.02 7.94
N LEU A 134 -12.32 -8.27 7.35
CA LEU A 134 -13.43 -7.31 7.35
C LEU A 134 -13.96 -7.03 8.76
N LYS A 135 -14.07 -8.07 9.60
CA LYS A 135 -14.47 -7.93 10.99
C LYS A 135 -13.50 -7.03 11.76
N LEU A 136 -12.20 -7.33 11.71
CA LEU A 136 -11.16 -6.54 12.39
C LEU A 136 -11.12 -5.09 11.90
N LEU A 137 -11.29 -4.87 10.59
CA LEU A 137 -11.35 -3.54 10.01
C LEU A 137 -12.56 -2.74 10.54
N ASN A 138 -13.74 -3.36 10.59
CA ASN A 138 -14.94 -2.71 11.10
C ASN A 138 -14.83 -2.40 12.60
N GLU A 139 -14.29 -3.33 13.40
CA GLU A 139 -14.01 -3.10 14.82
C GLU A 139 -12.97 -1.99 15.04
N TYR A 140 -11.96 -1.90 14.18
CA TYR A 140 -11.00 -0.80 14.21
C TYR A 140 -11.68 0.54 13.92
N ARG A 141 -12.44 0.62 12.81
CA ARG A 141 -13.14 1.85 12.39
C ARG A 141 -14.16 2.32 13.42
N ALA A 142 -14.94 1.41 14.00
CA ALA A 142 -15.91 1.75 15.04
C ALA A 142 -15.26 2.33 16.31
N ARG A 143 -14.01 1.94 16.61
CA ARG A 143 -13.24 2.48 17.73
C ARG A 143 -12.53 3.80 17.42
N HIS A 144 -12.36 4.13 16.15
CA HIS A 144 -11.55 5.27 15.69
C HIS A 144 -12.37 6.22 14.79
N SER A 145 -13.66 6.38 15.04
CA SER A 145 -14.60 7.17 14.22
C SER A 145 -14.26 8.66 14.06
N GLN A 146 -13.18 9.17 14.67
CA GLN A 146 -12.67 10.54 14.49
C GLN A 146 -11.33 10.62 13.74
N ASP A 147 -10.70 9.49 13.41
CA ASP A 147 -9.40 9.44 12.73
C ASP A 147 -9.54 9.29 11.21
N GLN A 148 -10.71 9.63 10.65
CA GLN A 148 -10.92 9.76 9.21
C GLN A 148 -10.25 11.05 8.70
N GLY A 149 -8.94 11.14 8.88
CA GLY A 149 -8.09 12.19 8.37
C GLY A 149 -7.20 11.63 7.28
N THR A 150 -7.67 11.83 6.04
CA THR A 150 -6.91 11.89 4.78
C THR A 150 -6.05 10.67 4.40
N PRO A 151 -6.19 10.14 3.18
CA PRO A 151 -5.30 9.10 2.66
C PRO A 151 -3.82 9.48 2.70
#